data_AF-A0A8T4HYE3-F1
#
_entry.id   AF-A0A8T4HYE3-F1
#
_cell.length_a   1.000
_cell.length_b   1.000
_cell.length_c   1.000
_cell.angle_alpha   90.00
_cell.angle_beta   90.00
_cell.angle_gamma   90.00
#
_symmetry.space_group_name_H-M   'P 1'
#
loop_
_entity.id
_entity.type
_entity.pdbx_description
1 polymer ?
#
loop_
_entity_poly.entity_id
_entity_poly.type
_entity_poly.pdbx_seq_one_letter_code
_entity_poly.pdbx_strand_id
1 'polypeptide(L)' 'AHDGCHCGVVPIFRGQTFELSDKAREWERLYQEYAAPHSGDQRARFRRALAEHGQSLPG' A
#
# COMPACT_ATOMS: atom_id res chain seq x y z
N ALA A 1 0.98 -16.75 -6.77
CA ALA A 1 1.02 -16.18 -8.12
C ALA A 1 0.51 -14.75 -8.05
N HIS A 2 1.22 -13.80 -8.64
CA HIS A 2 0.87 -12.38 -8.65
C HIS A 2 0.09 -12.07 -9.94
N ASP A 3 -1.17 -12.48 -10.02
CA ASP A 3 -1.98 -12.17 -11.20
C ASP A 3 -2.26 -10.66 -11.22
N GLY A 4 -1.61 -9.94 -12.14
CA GLY A 4 -1.76 -8.49 -12.29
C GLY A 4 -1.00 -7.61 -11.29
N CYS A 5 0.09 -8.08 -10.65
CA CYS A 5 0.96 -7.18 -9.86
C CYS A 5 2.16 -6.71 -10.68
N HIS A 6 2.36 -5.39 -10.72
CA HIS A 6 3.51 -4.70 -11.33
C HIS A 6 4.66 -4.50 -10.33
N CYS A 7 4.81 -5.43 -9.40
CA CYS A 7 5.81 -5.31 -8.34
C CYS A 7 7.23 -5.50 -8.92
N GLY A 8 8.12 -4.55 -8.67
CA GLY A 8 9.51 -4.54 -9.15
C GLY A 8 10.53 -4.61 -8.02
N VAL A 9 11.75 -5.01 -8.34
CA VAL A 9 12.89 -4.96 -7.40
C VAL A 9 13.45 -3.54 -7.38
N VAL A 10 13.61 -2.98 -6.18
CA VAL A 10 14.28 -1.68 -5.97
C VAL A 10 15.67 -1.95 -5.38
N PRO A 11 16.78 -1.81 -6.14
CA PRO A 11 18.11 -2.04 -5.62
C PRO A 11 18.53 -0.91 -4.67
N ILE A 12 18.94 -1.28 -3.46
CA ILE A 12 19.49 -0.35 -2.46
C ILE A 12 20.97 -0.71 -2.26
N PHE A 13 21.86 0.20 -2.62
CA PHE A 13 23.31 -0.04 -2.55
C PHE A 13 23.88 0.32 -1.18
N ARG A 14 25.12 -0.11 -0.91
CA ARG A 14 25.81 0.18 0.36
C ARG A 14 25.83 1.70 0.60
N GLY A 15 25.31 2.13 1.75
CA GLY A 15 25.23 3.54 2.15
C GLY A 15 23.93 4.24 1.75
N GLN A 16 23.04 3.59 1.03
CA GLN A 16 21.70 4.11 0.73
C GLN A 16 20.66 3.62 1.74
N THR A 17 19.59 4.38 1.89
CA THR A 17 18.40 4.02 2.67
C THR A 17 17.18 4.09 1.78
N PHE A 18 16.30 3.09 1.91
CA PHE A 18 14.99 3.14 1.30
C PHE A 18 14.02 3.86 2.23
N GLU A 19 13.36 4.89 1.71
CA GLU A 19 12.27 5.56 2.41
C GLU A 19 11.00 5.47 1.57
N LEU A 20 9.88 5.22 2.23
CA LEU A 20 8.58 5.27 1.59
C LEU A 20 8.32 6.71 1.10
N SER A 21 7.69 6.85 -0.07
CA SER A 21 7.14 8.13 -0.47
C SER A 21 6.00 8.54 0.47
N ASP A 22 5.66 9.84 0.52
CA ASP A 22 4.55 10.31 1.37
C ASP A 22 3.24 9.61 1.05
N LYS A 23 3.01 9.32 -0.24
CA LYS A 23 1.87 8.53 -0.70
C LYS A 23 1.88 7.11 -0.14
N ALA A 24 3.03 6.44 -0.16
CA ALA A 24 3.15 5.08 0.35
C ALA A 24 3.04 5.02 1.88
N ARG A 25 3.55 6.03 2.60
CA ARG A 25 3.34 6.18 4.05
C ARG A 25 1.87 6.35 4.40
N GLU A 26 1.15 7.18 3.63
CA GLU A 26 -0.28 7.38 3.85
C GLU A 26 -1.08 6.09 3.57
N TRP A 27 -0.70 5.33 2.55
CA TRP A 27 -1.31 4.03 2.28
C TRP A 27 -1.06 3.01 3.39
N GLU A 28 0.15 2.96 3.93
CA GLU A 28 0.48 2.13 5.08
C GLU A 28 -0.41 2.51 6.28
N ARG A 29 -0.54 3.81 6.59
CA ARG A 29 -1.41 4.29 7.66
C ARG A 29 -2.85 3.83 7.48
N LEU A 30 -3.44 4.07 6.30
CA LEU A 30 -4.82 3.66 5.99
C LEU A 30 -5.01 2.15 6.04
N TYR A 31 -4.03 1.39 5.58
CA TYR A 31 -4.08 -0.07 5.66
C TYR A 31 -4.08 -0.56 7.11
N GLN A 32 -3.17 -0.03 7.95
CA GLN A 32 -3.08 -0.41 9.35
C GLN A 32 -4.36 -0.08 10.13
N GLU A 33 -4.93 1.10 9.86
CA GLU A 33 -6.11 1.59 10.57
C GLU A 33 -7.40 0.88 10.16
N TYR A 34 -7.63 0.72 8.85
CA TYR A 34 -8.94 0.30 8.34
C TYR A 34 -9.00 -1.15 7.84
N ALA A 35 -7.85 -1.77 7.53
CA ALA A 35 -7.81 -3.08 6.90
C ALA A 35 -7.11 -4.15 7.73
N ALA A 36 -5.94 -3.87 8.31
CA ALA A 36 -5.11 -4.87 9.00
C ALA A 36 -5.87 -5.70 10.06
N PRO A 37 -6.76 -5.12 10.90
CA PRO A 37 -7.50 -5.88 11.91
C PRO A 37 -8.59 -6.84 11.35
N HIS A 38 -8.91 -6.76 10.05
CA HIS A 38 -10.09 -7.40 9.46
C HIS A 38 -9.71 -8.44 8.39
N SER A 39 -9.16 -9.58 8.83
CA SER A 39 -8.82 -10.70 7.94
C SER A 39 -10.00 -11.12 7.06
N GLY A 40 -9.75 -11.35 5.76
CA GLY A 40 -10.77 -11.71 4.77
C GLY A 40 -11.36 -10.51 4.02
N ASP A 41 -11.60 -9.39 4.69
CA ASP A 41 -12.19 -8.17 4.11
C ASP A 41 -11.19 -7.05 3.84
N GLN A 42 -9.90 -7.29 4.14
CA GLN A 42 -8.83 -6.29 4.09
C GLN A 42 -8.81 -5.49 2.79
N ARG A 43 -8.92 -6.16 1.63
CA ARG A 43 -8.88 -5.51 0.31
C ARG A 43 -10.08 -4.58 0.09
N ALA A 44 -11.28 -4.99 0.48
CA ALA A 44 -12.49 -4.20 0.31
C ALA A 44 -12.46 -2.97 1.21
N ARG A 45 -12.08 -3.15 2.48
CA ARG A 45 -11.93 -2.07 3.46
C ARG A 45 -10.84 -1.07 3.07
N PHE A 46 -9.69 -1.56 2.62
CA PHE A 46 -8.60 -0.69 2.17
C PHE A 46 -9.00 0.15 0.96
N ARG A 47 -9.65 -0.45 -0.05
CA ARG A 47 -10.16 0.29 -1.22
C ARG A 47 -11.17 1.37 -0.84
N ARG A 48 -12.05 1.06 0.11
CA ARG A 48 -13.00 2.04 0.65
C ARG A 48 -12.28 3.19 1.35
N ALA A 49 -11.33 2.90 2.23
CA ALA A 49 -10.53 3.91 2.91
C ALA A 49 -9.76 4.80 1.92
N LEU A 50 -9.16 4.22 0.87
CA LEU A 50 -8.50 5.00 -0.17
C LEU A 50 -9.48 5.96 -0.86
N ALA A 51 -10.68 5.48 -1.24
CA ALA A 51 -11.68 6.32 -1.90
C ALA A 51 -12.19 7.45 -0.99
N GLU A 52 -12.43 7.17 0.29
CA GLU A 52 -12.82 8.17 1.30
C GLU A 52 -11.74 9.26 1.49
N HIS A 53 -10.47 8.90 1.31
CA HIS A 53 -9.32 9.82 1.35
C HIS A 53 -8.92 10.40 -0.01
N GLY A 54 -9.76 10.24 -1.06
CA GLY A 54 -9.52 10.80 -2.39
C GLY A 54 -8.37 10.15 -3.16
N GLN A 55 -8.03 8.90 -2.85
CA GLN A 55 -6.92 8.16 -3.42
C GLN A 55 -7.40 6.89 -4.15
N SER A 56 -6.56 6.37 -5.05
CA SER A 56 -6.80 5.12 -5.75
C SER A 56 -5.53 4.27 -5.81
N LEU A 57 -5.71 2.95 -5.81
CA LEU A 57 -4.62 2.01 -6.11
C LEU A 57 -4.13 2.22 -7.55
N PRO A 58 -2.86 1.92 -7.84
CA PRO A 58 -2.38 1.87 -9.22
C PRO A 58 -3.16 0.77 -9.95
N GLY A 59 -3.55 1.07 -11.19
CA GLY A 59 -4.20 0.11 -12.09
C GLY A 59 -3.23 -0.92 -12.65
#